data_AF-A0AAJ2A383-F1
#
_entry.id   AF-A0AAJ2A383-F1
#
_cell.length_a   1.000
_cell.length_b   1.000
_cell.length_c   1.000
_cell.angle_alpha   90.00
_cell.angle_beta   90.00
_cell.angle_gamma   90.00
#
_symmetry.space_group_name_H-M   'P 1'
#
loop_
_entity.id
_entity.type
_entity.pdbx_description
1 polymer ?
#
loop_
_entity_poly.entity_id
_entity_poly.type
_entity_poly.pdbx_seq_one_letter_code
_entity_poly.pdbx_strand_id
1 'polypeptide(L)'
;MPSNAILNSGSDSQASANSGNVSDLENAANEPFKDGQAITNAGRAATKHPEYFGFDSTQDMRQTYRSGAQLNELASQAVQDILQNGTQTKGAGGRYPNGWITYTLPDGRAASWTTSGEFIGFRGLQK
;
A
#
# COMPACT_ATOMS: atom_id res chain seq x y z
N MET A 1 -6.58 37.98 41.16
CA MET A 1 -7.32 38.17 39.89
C MET A 1 -6.47 39.04 38.97
N PRO A 2 -6.26 38.72 37.68
CA PRO A 2 -6.21 37.40 37.02
C PRO A 2 -5.04 37.25 35.98
N SER A 3 -4.81 35.99 35.55
CA SER A 3 -4.45 35.51 34.18
C SER A 3 -3.11 35.96 33.52
N ASN A 4 -2.44 35.22 32.64
CA ASN A 4 -2.47 33.85 32.10
C ASN A 4 -1.17 33.74 31.27
N ALA A 5 -0.49 32.60 31.27
CA ALA A 5 0.12 32.02 30.06
C ALA A 5 0.57 30.59 30.39
N ILE A 6 -0.36 29.66 30.16
CA ILE A 6 -0.08 28.23 30.06
C ILE A 6 0.80 28.07 28.82
N LEU A 7 2.06 27.65 29.00
CA LEU A 7 2.91 27.24 27.88
C LEU A 7 2.36 25.92 27.35
N ASN A 8 1.67 26.03 26.21
CA ASN A 8 1.14 24.93 25.42
C ASN A 8 2.31 24.06 24.93
N SER A 9 2.46 22.89 25.54
CA SER A 9 3.28 21.78 25.05
C SER A 9 2.65 21.22 23.77
N GLY A 10 2.89 21.89 22.65
CA GLY A 10 2.51 21.43 21.32
C GLY A 10 3.64 20.62 20.70
N SER A 11 3.80 19.38 21.15
CA SER A 11 4.60 18.39 20.44
C SER A 11 3.93 17.03 20.54
N ASP A 12 3.62 16.51 19.37
CA ASP A 12 3.47 15.09 19.07
C ASP A 12 2.22 14.41 19.64
N SER A 13 1.08 14.72 19.03
CA SER A 13 -0.12 13.89 19.14
C SER A 13 -0.83 13.78 17.80
N GLN A 14 -0.10 13.35 16.77
CA GLN A 14 -0.72 13.00 15.48
C GLN A 14 -0.03 11.84 14.73
N ALA A 15 0.82 11.06 15.38
CA ALA A 15 1.46 9.88 14.78
C ALA A 15 0.86 8.54 15.25
N SER A 16 0.26 8.47 16.45
CA SER A 16 -0.03 7.19 17.10
C SER A 16 -1.34 6.50 16.67
N ALA A 17 -2.32 7.23 16.10
CA ALA A 17 -3.60 6.62 15.68
C ALA A 17 -3.57 6.08 14.24
N ASN A 18 -2.59 6.50 13.43
CA ASN A 18 -2.49 6.08 12.03
C ASN A 18 -1.62 4.83 11.85
N SER A 19 -0.64 4.60 12.73
CA SER A 19 0.27 3.45 12.63
C SER A 19 -0.43 2.10 12.81
N GLY A 20 -1.47 2.03 13.64
CA GLY A 20 -2.27 0.80 13.80
C GLY A 20 -2.95 0.38 12.50
N ASN A 21 -3.49 1.35 11.75
CA ASN A 21 -4.11 1.07 10.46
C ASN A 21 -3.08 0.77 9.38
N VAL A 22 -1.96 1.50 9.31
CA VAL A 22 -0.96 1.31 8.25
C VAL A 22 -0.31 -0.07 8.33
N SER A 23 0.06 -0.53 9.53
CA SER A 23 0.62 -1.87 9.72
C SER A 23 -0.37 -2.97 9.29
N ASP A 24 -1.66 -2.80 9.58
CA ASP A 24 -2.69 -3.76 9.16
C ASP A 24 -2.85 -3.82 7.63
N LEU A 25 -2.74 -2.67 6.96
CA LEU A 25 -2.78 -2.59 5.49
C LEU A 25 -1.53 -3.23 4.86
N GLU A 26 -0.35 -3.02 5.44
CA GLU A 26 0.88 -3.68 5.02
C GLU A 26 0.78 -5.20 5.19
N ASN A 27 0.28 -5.65 6.33
CA ASN A 27 0.06 -7.07 6.62
C ASN A 27 -0.90 -7.70 5.61
N ALA A 28 -2.05 -7.07 5.33
CA ALA A 28 -3.03 -7.58 4.37
C ALA A 28 -2.45 -7.74 2.95
N ALA A 29 -1.53 -6.87 2.55
CA ALA A 29 -0.82 -6.97 1.27
C ALA A 29 0.18 -8.14 1.26
N ASN A 30 0.75 -8.47 2.42
CA ASN A 30 1.74 -9.53 2.63
C ASN A 30 1.14 -10.89 3.01
N GLU A 31 -0.18 -11.01 3.14
CA GLU A 31 -0.85 -12.30 3.31
C GLU A 31 -0.65 -13.21 2.09
N PRO A 32 -0.61 -14.55 2.28
CA PRO A 32 -0.61 -15.51 1.18
C PRO A 32 -1.78 -15.29 0.22
N PHE A 33 -1.52 -15.29 -1.09
CA PHE A 33 -2.57 -15.08 -2.09
C PHE A 33 -3.65 -16.17 -2.09
N LYS A 34 -3.23 -17.39 -1.78
CA LYS A 34 -4.09 -18.56 -1.59
C LYS A 34 -3.44 -19.47 -0.55
N ASP A 35 -4.28 -20.21 0.17
CA ASP A 35 -3.80 -21.21 1.13
C ASP A 35 -2.77 -22.14 0.51
N GLY A 36 -1.64 -22.30 1.20
CA GLY A 36 -0.52 -23.15 0.76
C GLY A 36 0.36 -22.56 -0.34
N GLN A 37 0.12 -21.32 -0.82
CA GLN A 37 1.01 -20.66 -1.76
C GLN A 37 2.02 -19.75 -1.06
N ALA A 38 3.28 -19.81 -1.48
CA ALA A 38 4.34 -18.95 -0.96
C ALA A 38 4.29 -17.51 -1.52
N ILE A 39 3.46 -17.22 -2.53
CA ILE A 39 3.33 -15.88 -3.11
C ILE A 39 2.26 -15.08 -2.36
N THR A 40 2.56 -13.83 -2.03
CA THR A 40 1.63 -12.94 -1.32
C THR A 40 0.62 -12.28 -2.27
N ASN A 41 -0.42 -11.66 -1.73
CA ASN A 41 -1.35 -10.82 -2.48
C ASN A 41 -0.61 -9.74 -3.29
N ALA A 42 0.31 -9.02 -2.65
CA ALA A 42 1.14 -8.00 -3.28
C ALA A 42 2.11 -8.62 -4.31
N GLY A 43 2.80 -9.72 -3.97
CA GLY A 43 3.71 -10.40 -4.89
C GLY A 43 3.00 -10.87 -6.16
N ARG A 44 1.77 -11.37 -6.03
CA ARG A 44 0.93 -11.72 -7.18
C ARG A 44 0.50 -10.47 -7.96
N ALA A 45 0.10 -9.40 -7.29
CA ALA A 45 -0.27 -8.14 -7.93
C ALA A 45 0.88 -7.54 -8.72
N ALA A 46 2.12 -7.61 -8.22
CA ALA A 46 3.31 -7.11 -8.92
C ALA A 46 3.48 -7.73 -10.31
N THR A 47 3.20 -9.04 -10.44
CA THR A 47 3.29 -9.73 -11.75
C THR A 47 2.26 -9.27 -12.77
N LYS A 48 1.18 -8.61 -12.35
CA LYS A 48 0.16 -8.06 -13.26
C LYS A 48 0.49 -6.66 -13.76
N HIS A 49 1.38 -5.96 -13.06
CA HIS A 49 1.76 -4.57 -13.32
C HIS A 49 3.29 -4.44 -13.38
N PRO A 50 3.98 -5.15 -14.29
CA PRO A 50 5.44 -5.06 -14.42
C PRO A 50 5.94 -3.62 -14.65
N GLU A 51 5.15 -2.78 -15.33
CA GLU A 51 5.44 -1.38 -15.61
C GLU A 51 5.62 -0.55 -14.33
N TYR A 52 4.92 -0.94 -13.27
CA TYR A 52 5.01 -0.32 -11.95
C TYR A 52 6.40 -0.45 -11.32
N PHE A 53 7.15 -1.46 -11.76
CA PHE A 53 8.49 -1.79 -11.27
C PHE A 53 9.57 -1.54 -12.33
N GLY A 54 9.24 -0.80 -13.39
CA GLY A 54 10.19 -0.46 -14.46
C GLY A 54 10.46 -1.59 -15.46
N PHE A 55 9.54 -2.54 -15.60
CA PHE A 55 9.64 -3.63 -16.58
C PHE A 55 8.57 -3.49 -17.67
N ASP A 56 8.94 -3.79 -18.92
CA ASP A 56 8.01 -3.74 -20.05
C ASP A 56 7.04 -4.94 -20.07
N SER A 57 7.41 -6.04 -19.41
CA SER A 57 6.60 -7.25 -19.35
C SER A 57 6.83 -8.06 -18.08
N THR A 58 5.86 -8.91 -17.73
CA THR A 58 5.99 -9.89 -16.64
C THR A 58 7.13 -10.87 -16.92
N GLN A 59 7.42 -11.16 -18.19
CA GLN A 59 8.51 -12.06 -18.58
C GLN A 59 9.86 -11.44 -18.20
N ASP A 60 10.09 -10.17 -18.52
CA ASP A 60 11.34 -9.47 -18.21
C ASP A 60 11.52 -9.31 -16.70
N MET A 61 10.42 -8.96 -16.00
CA MET A 61 10.41 -8.92 -14.54
C MET A 61 10.79 -10.28 -13.95
N ARG A 62 10.26 -11.38 -14.49
CA ARG A 62 10.56 -12.74 -14.01
C ARG A 62 11.94 -13.27 -14.39
N GLN A 63 12.61 -12.68 -15.38
CA GLN A 63 14.02 -12.99 -15.64
C GLN A 63 14.92 -12.46 -14.53
N THR A 64 14.53 -11.35 -13.91
CA THR A 64 15.21 -10.69 -12.78
C THR A 64 14.77 -11.30 -11.44
N TYR A 65 13.47 -11.35 -11.19
CA TYR A 65 12.85 -11.87 -9.97
C TYR A 65 12.22 -13.23 -10.24
N ARG A 66 13.05 -14.28 -10.11
CA ARG A 66 12.74 -15.65 -10.56
C ARG A 66 11.91 -16.45 -9.56
N SER A 67 11.81 -16.02 -8.31
CA SER A 67 11.10 -16.74 -7.25
C SER A 67 9.93 -15.95 -6.66
N GLY A 68 8.98 -16.68 -6.07
CA GLY A 68 7.88 -16.07 -5.31
C GLY A 68 8.39 -15.17 -4.18
N ALA A 69 9.43 -15.61 -3.45
CA ALA A 69 10.03 -14.82 -2.37
C ALA A 69 10.60 -13.49 -2.87
N GLN A 70 11.28 -13.49 -4.02
CA GLN A 70 11.81 -12.27 -4.64
C GLN A 70 10.70 -11.31 -5.07
N LEU A 71 9.59 -11.84 -5.60
CA LEU A 71 8.42 -11.05 -5.96
C LEU A 71 7.69 -10.49 -4.74
N ASN A 72 7.62 -11.27 -3.66
CA ASN A 72 7.04 -10.82 -2.39
C ASN A 72 7.86 -9.67 -1.80
N GLU A 73 9.19 -9.80 -1.77
CA GLU A 73 10.09 -8.77 -1.27
C GLU A 73 9.94 -7.47 -2.06
N LEU A 74 10.02 -7.55 -3.39
CA LEU A 74 9.83 -6.41 -4.28
C LEU A 74 8.48 -5.72 -4.04
N ALA A 75 7.41 -6.50 -3.92
CA ALA A 75 6.08 -5.98 -3.71
C ALA A 75 5.91 -5.39 -2.30
N SER A 76 6.49 -6.01 -1.27
CA SER A 76 6.45 -5.53 0.11
C SER A 76 7.15 -4.19 0.24
N GLN A 77 8.33 -4.04 -0.36
CA GLN A 77 9.06 -2.77 -0.39
C GLN A 77 8.24 -1.66 -1.08
N ALA A 78 7.58 -1.98 -2.20
CA ALA A 78 6.71 -1.02 -2.87
C ALA A 78 5.48 -0.65 -2.04
N VAL A 79 4.83 -1.61 -1.37
CA VAL A 79 3.71 -1.33 -0.46
C VAL A 79 4.15 -0.43 0.68
N GLN A 80 5.30 -0.71 1.29
CA GLN A 80 5.86 0.10 2.37
C GLN A 80 6.14 1.54 1.93
N ASP A 81 6.79 1.71 0.77
CA ASP A 81 7.05 3.04 0.19
C ASP A 81 5.75 3.83 -0.06
N ILE A 82 4.74 3.18 -0.67
CA ILE A 82 3.44 3.80 -0.93
C ILE A 82 2.72 4.21 0.36
N LEU A 83 2.72 3.36 1.38
CA LEU A 83 2.06 3.64 2.65
C LEU A 83 2.76 4.76 3.43
N GLN A 84 4.09 4.85 3.34
CA GLN A 84 4.89 5.86 4.02
C GLN A 84 4.86 7.22 3.33
N ASN A 85 4.95 7.23 2.00
CA ASN A 85 5.18 8.45 1.21
C ASN A 85 3.97 8.86 0.36
N GLY A 86 2.93 8.01 0.29
CA GLY A 86 1.74 8.26 -0.50
C GLY A 86 0.71 9.15 0.21
N THR A 87 -0.03 9.92 -0.59
CA THR A 87 -1.21 10.64 -0.11
C THR A 87 -2.44 9.74 -0.12
N GLN A 88 -3.12 9.63 1.03
CA GLN A 88 -4.34 8.84 1.16
C GLN A 88 -5.55 9.58 0.56
N THR A 89 -6.32 8.85 -0.25
CA THR A 89 -7.64 9.25 -0.74
C THR A 89 -8.66 8.15 -0.47
N LYS A 90 -9.96 8.50 -0.53
CA LYS A 90 -11.08 7.56 -0.34
C LYS A 90 -11.99 7.60 -1.57
N GLY A 91 -12.53 6.45 -1.94
CA GLY A 91 -13.54 6.33 -2.99
C GLY A 91 -14.59 5.30 -2.62
N ALA A 92 -15.72 5.31 -3.32
CA ALA A 92 -16.76 4.30 -3.19
C ALA A 92 -17.57 4.14 -4.48
N GLY A 93 -18.12 2.95 -4.69
CA GLY A 93 -18.99 2.63 -5.83
C GLY A 93 -18.59 1.35 -6.58
N GLY A 94 -19.43 0.98 -7.57
CA GLY A 94 -19.20 -0.19 -8.43
C GLY A 94 -18.96 -1.48 -7.64
N ARG A 95 -17.82 -2.14 -7.91
CA ARG A 95 -17.38 -3.38 -7.24
C ARG A 95 -17.14 -3.22 -5.73
N TYR A 96 -16.96 -1.99 -5.24
CA TYR A 96 -16.63 -1.68 -3.85
C TYR A 96 -17.64 -0.66 -3.28
N PRO A 97 -18.90 -1.07 -3.04
CA PRO A 97 -19.95 -0.16 -2.56
C PRO A 97 -19.65 0.40 -1.16
N ASN A 98 -18.95 -0.37 -0.32
CA ASN A 98 -18.52 0.06 1.02
C ASN A 98 -17.25 0.94 0.98
N GLY A 99 -16.70 1.16 -0.20
CA GLY A 99 -15.54 2.02 -0.42
C GLY A 99 -14.18 1.33 -0.39
N TRP A 100 -13.18 2.12 -0.72
CA TRP A 100 -11.77 1.79 -0.69
C TRP A 100 -10.95 3.01 -0.26
N ILE A 101 -9.76 2.75 0.24
CA ILE A 101 -8.70 3.72 0.43
C ILE A 101 -7.63 3.50 -0.65
N THR A 102 -7.00 4.58 -1.10
CA THR A 102 -5.88 4.54 -2.04
C THR A 102 -4.78 5.44 -1.52
N TYR A 103 -3.56 4.91 -1.45
CA TYR A 103 -2.35 5.70 -1.21
C TYR A 103 -1.65 5.91 -2.55
N THR A 104 -1.37 7.17 -2.90
CA THR A 104 -0.78 7.54 -4.20
C THR A 104 0.50 8.34 -3.99
N LEU A 105 1.61 7.85 -4.57
CA LEU A 105 2.89 8.53 -4.61
C LEU A 105 2.86 9.73 -5.60
N PRO A 106 3.76 10.72 -5.46
CA PRO A 106 3.83 11.86 -6.36
C PRO A 106 4.06 11.51 -7.84
N ASP A 107 4.68 10.36 -8.13
CA ASP A 107 4.91 9.84 -9.47
C ASP A 107 3.69 9.08 -10.06
N GLY A 108 2.57 9.04 -9.33
CA GLY A 108 1.32 8.42 -9.75
C GLY A 108 1.22 6.92 -9.47
N ARG A 109 2.25 6.29 -8.92
CA ARG A 109 2.20 4.91 -8.42
C ARG A 109 1.29 4.86 -7.19
N ALA A 110 0.35 3.91 -7.14
CA ALA A 110 -0.60 3.77 -6.02
C ALA A 110 -0.87 2.31 -5.62
N ALA A 111 -1.40 2.14 -4.42
CA ALA A 111 -2.01 0.89 -3.97
C ALA A 111 -3.35 1.16 -3.29
N SER A 112 -4.27 0.20 -3.34
CA SER A 112 -5.60 0.34 -2.74
C SER A 112 -5.97 -0.84 -1.86
N TRP A 113 -6.82 -0.53 -0.88
CA TRP A 113 -7.42 -1.48 0.05
C TRP A 113 -8.90 -1.17 0.18
N THR A 114 -9.72 -2.17 0.49
CA THR A 114 -11.11 -1.93 0.90
C THR A 114 -11.12 -1.10 2.18
N THR A 115 -12.26 -0.49 2.51
CA THR A 115 -12.42 0.17 3.83
C THR A 115 -12.30 -0.79 5.01
N SER A 116 -12.41 -2.11 4.79
CA SER A 116 -12.15 -3.15 5.79
C SER A 116 -10.69 -3.58 5.90
N GLY A 117 -9.80 -3.02 5.07
CA GLY A 117 -8.36 -3.31 5.11
C GLY A 117 -7.89 -4.43 4.17
N GLU A 118 -8.77 -5.03 3.38
CA GLU A 118 -8.37 -6.06 2.42
C GLU A 118 -7.60 -5.44 1.24
N PHE A 119 -6.44 -6.00 0.90
CA PHE A 119 -5.65 -5.51 -0.22
C PHE A 119 -6.37 -5.73 -1.56
N ILE A 120 -6.50 -4.66 -2.35
CA ILE A 120 -7.13 -4.71 -3.67
C ILE A 120 -6.08 -4.90 -4.77
N GLY A 121 -4.94 -4.21 -4.67
CA GLY A 121 -3.88 -4.26 -5.68
C GLY A 121 -3.12 -2.94 -5.86
N PHE A 122 -2.02 -3.03 -6.62
CA PHE A 122 -1.36 -1.87 -7.21
C PHE A 122 -2.26 -1.23 -8.28
N ARG A 123 -2.21 0.09 -8.35
CA ARG A 123 -3.01 0.95 -9.25
C ARG A 123 -2.19 2.20 -9.58
N GLY A 124 -2.77 3.07 -10.40
CA GLY A 124 -2.02 4.23 -10.85
C GLY A 124 -0.96 3.84 -11.88
N LEU A 125 -0.41 4.86 -12.52
CA LEU A 125 0.16 4.84 -13.87
C LEU A 125 -0.92 4.59 -14.96
N GLN A 126 -1.42 5.70 -15.52
CA GLN A 126 -2.03 5.70 -16.85
C GLN A 126 -0.90 5.76 -17.88
N LYS A 127 -0.98 4.94 -18.92
CA LYS A 127 -0.22 5.18 -20.17
C LYS A 127 -0.74 6.43 -20.85
#